data_AF-A0AAX2JCG4-F1
#
_entry.id   AF-A0AAX2JCG4-F1
#
_cell.length_a   1.000
_cell.length_b   1.000
_cell.length_c   1.000
_cell.angle_alpha   90.00
_cell.angle_beta   90.00
_cell.angle_gamma   90.00
#
_symmetry.space_group_name_H-M   'P 1'
#
loop_
_entity.id
_entity.type
_entity.pdbx_description
1 polymer ?
#
loop_
_entity_poly.entity_id
_entity_poly.type
_entity_poly.pdbx_seq_one_letter_code
_entity_poly.pdbx_strand_id
1 'polypeptide(L)'
;MYSQGETFYHDIDDEEYELHVIENVVMGDKEYIITEDFDGQIHVFLYDEEEEDIYLMEDSDAMEVIEYWREEYLSGDDIGDYEEDEYYDREDDYSEKFDNEDYYEDEEEYY
;
A
#
# COMPACT_ATOMS: atom_id res chain seq x y z
N MET A 1 17.94 1.95 -4.65
CA MET A 1 16.99 2.57 -3.71
C MET A 1 15.57 2.39 -4.23
N TYR A 2 14.61 2.06 -3.35
CA TYR A 2 13.20 1.95 -3.68
C TYR A 2 12.49 3.31 -3.51
N SER A 3 11.49 3.57 -4.34
CA SER A 3 10.68 4.78 -4.30
C SER A 3 9.44 4.56 -3.44
N GLN A 4 8.90 5.65 -2.89
CA GLN A 4 7.61 5.63 -2.20
C GLN A 4 6.50 5.03 -3.08
N GLY A 5 5.72 4.11 -2.51
CA GLY A 5 4.66 3.38 -3.19
C GLY A 5 5.11 2.17 -4.01
N GLU A 6 6.41 1.87 -4.05
CA GLU A 6 6.91 0.62 -4.65
C GLU A 6 6.75 -0.56 -3.68
N THR A 7 6.66 -1.76 -4.24
CA THR A 7 6.58 -3.01 -3.48
C THR A 7 7.77 -3.89 -3.84
N PHE A 8 8.38 -4.56 -2.86
CA PHE A 8 9.46 -5.51 -3.06
C PHE A 8 9.34 -6.72 -2.13
N TYR A 9 10.07 -7.79 -2.44
CA TYR A 9 10.13 -9.00 -1.62
C TYR A 9 11.44 -9.05 -0.83
N HIS A 10 11.36 -9.42 0.44
CA HIS A 10 12.54 -9.56 1.30
C HIS A 10 12.39 -10.73 2.27
N ASP A 11 13.48 -11.47 2.49
CA ASP A 11 13.52 -12.57 3.46
C ASP A 11 13.75 -12.00 4.87
N ILE A 12 12.80 -12.23 5.78
CA ILE A 12 12.87 -11.88 7.20
C ILE A 12 12.62 -13.17 7.99
N ASP A 13 13.53 -13.52 8.91
CA ASP A 13 13.41 -14.74 9.74
C ASP A 13 13.12 -16.04 8.95
N ASP A 14 13.81 -16.23 7.82
CA ASP A 14 13.64 -17.37 6.89
C ASP A 14 12.27 -17.44 6.17
N GLU A 15 11.51 -16.34 6.16
CA GLU A 15 10.24 -16.21 5.43
C GLU A 15 10.27 -14.99 4.49
N GLU A 16 9.73 -15.14 3.27
CA GLU A 16 9.68 -14.07 2.27
C GLU A 16 8.43 -13.21 2.51
N TYR A 17 8.65 -11.92 2.79
CA TYR A 17 7.60 -10.92 2.98
C TYR A 17 7.51 -10.00 1.76
N GLU A 18 6.28 -9.69 1.37
CA GLU A 18 5.99 -8.61 0.43
C GLU A 18 5.86 -7.30 1.23
N LEU A 19 6.71 -6.34 0.91
CA LEU A 19 6.84 -5.09 1.64
C LEU A 19 6.52 -3.91 0.73
N HIS A 20 5.60 -3.07 1.18
CA HIS A 20 5.21 -1.84 0.51
C HIS A 20 5.94 -0.64 1.12
N VAL A 21 6.63 0.14 0.29
CA VAL A 21 7.40 1.32 0.72
C VAL A 21 6.46 2.47 1.06
N ILE A 22 6.41 2.80 2.35
CA ILE A 22 5.63 3.92 2.87
C ILE A 22 6.36 5.23 2.61
N GLU A 23 7.63 5.32 3.01
CA GLU A 23 8.39 6.56 2.95
C GLU A 23 9.90 6.31 3.00
N ASN A 24 10.67 7.24 2.44
CA ASN A 24 12.12 7.28 2.58
C ASN A 24 12.52 8.45 3.48
N VAL A 25 13.22 8.14 4.56
CA VAL A 25 13.54 9.10 5.63
C VAL A 25 15.04 9.28 5.70
N VAL A 26 15.49 10.53 5.67
CA VAL A 26 16.89 10.89 5.88
C VAL A 26 17.05 11.42 7.30
N MET A 27 17.83 10.71 8.12
CA MET A 27 18.13 11.10 9.49
C MET A 27 19.65 11.22 9.66
N GLY A 28 20.14 12.46 9.75
CA GLY A 28 21.56 12.75 9.74
C GLY A 28 22.18 12.53 8.36
N ASP A 29 23.25 11.72 8.30
CA ASP A 29 23.94 11.32 7.06
C ASP A 29 23.54 9.89 6.62
N LYS A 30 22.38 9.40 7.08
CA LYS A 30 21.88 8.05 6.78
C LYS A 30 20.48 8.12 6.20
N GLU A 31 20.20 7.19 5.31
CA GLU A 31 18.91 7.06 4.64
C GLU A 31 18.24 5.75 5.04
N TYR A 32 16.95 5.85 5.33
CA TYR A 32 16.12 4.78 5.86
C TYR A 32 14.88 4.61 4.99
N ILE A 33 14.41 3.37 4.87
CA ILE A 33 13.21 3.01 4.11
C ILE A 33 12.21 2.42 5.09
N ILE A 34 11.05 3.05 5.21
CA ILE A 34 9.95 2.58 6.05
C ILE A 34 8.99 1.80 5.14
N THR A 35 8.65 0.57 5.53
CA THR A 35 7.78 -0.31 4.76
C THR A 35 6.67 -0.90 5.63
N GLU A 36 5.56 -1.29 5.00
CA GLU A 36 4.45 -2.02 5.61
C GLU A 36 4.31 -3.40 4.96
N ASP A 37 4.04 -4.45 5.75
CA ASP A 37 3.61 -5.75 5.23
C ASP A 37 2.07 -5.89 5.12
N PHE A 38 1.59 -7.02 4.60
CA PHE A 38 0.15 -7.28 4.45
C PHE A 38 -0.64 -7.34 5.77
N ASP A 39 0.02 -7.61 6.88
CA ASP A 39 -0.57 -7.64 8.22
C ASP A 39 -0.54 -6.25 8.89
N GLY A 40 0.00 -5.22 8.22
CA GLY A 40 0.12 -3.87 8.71
C GLY A 40 1.30 -3.68 9.68
N GLN A 41 2.28 -4.59 9.69
CA GLN A 41 3.49 -4.40 10.49
C GLN A 41 4.48 -3.51 9.75
N ILE A 42 5.09 -2.60 10.51
CA ILE A 42 6.06 -1.65 9.99
C ILE A 42 7.46 -2.22 10.14
N HIS A 43 8.18 -2.28 9.04
CA HIS A 43 9.60 -2.68 8.99
C HIS A 43 10.44 -1.49 8.54
N VAL A 44 11.66 -1.37 9.07
CA VAL A 44 12.58 -0.28 8.74
C VAL A 44 13.89 -0.85 8.22
N PHE A 45 14.34 -0.33 7.10
CA PHE A 45 15.60 -0.70 6.47
C PHE A 45 16.56 0.49 6.47
N LEU A 46 17.84 0.23 6.72
CA LEU A 46 18.92 1.15 6.45
C LEU A 46 19.41 0.94 5.02
N TYR A 47 19.50 2.01 4.25
CA TYR A 47 20.14 1.99 2.94
C TYR A 47 21.64 2.27 3.08
N ASP A 48 22.46 1.38 2.54
CA ASP A 48 23.92 1.56 2.46
C ASP A 48 24.31 2.06 1.06
N GLU A 49 24.75 3.32 0.99
CA GLU A 49 25.15 3.95 -0.28
C GLU A 49 26.42 3.34 -0.89
N GLU A 50 27.28 2.69 -0.11
CA GLU A 50 28.54 2.10 -0.60
C GLU A 50 28.30 0.72 -1.23
N GLU A 51 27.45 -0.10 -0.62
CA GLU A 51 27.08 -1.43 -1.12
C GLU A 51 25.88 -1.41 -2.08
N GLU A 52 25.14 -0.29 -2.16
CA GLU A 52 23.89 -0.15 -2.91
C GLU A 52 22.82 -1.17 -2.47
N ASP A 53 22.83 -1.55 -1.19
CA ASP A 53 22.01 -2.60 -0.58
C ASP A 53 21.21 -2.07 0.64
N ILE A 54 20.22 -2.85 1.08
CA ILE A 54 19.36 -2.52 2.23
C ILE A 54 19.50 -3.55 3.36
N TYR A 55 19.44 -3.07 4.60
CA TYR A 55 19.61 -3.89 5.80
C TYR A 55 18.43 -3.70 6.76
N LEU A 56 17.76 -4.78 7.12
CA LEU A 56 16.69 -4.75 8.12
C LEU A 56 17.25 -4.30 9.47
N MET A 57 16.58 -3.35 10.10
CA MET A 57 16.93 -2.86 11.42
C MET A 57 16.31 -3.71 12.53
N GLU A 58 16.97 -3.80 13.68
CA GLU A 58 16.37 -4.37 14.89
C GLU A 58 15.21 -3.47 15.37
N ASP A 59 14.14 -4.06 15.89
CA ASP A 59 12.93 -3.35 16.35
C ASP A 59 13.22 -2.13 17.24
N SER A 60 14.22 -2.26 18.12
CA SER A 60 14.60 -1.19 19.04
C SER A 60 15.18 0.04 18.35
N ASP A 61 15.97 -0.16 17.29
CA ASP A 61 16.56 0.94 16.53
C ASP A 61 15.58 1.46 15.48
N ALA A 62 14.77 0.57 14.89
CA ALA A 62 13.68 0.93 13.99
C ALA A 62 12.67 1.89 14.66
N MET A 63 12.39 1.69 15.96
CA MET A 63 11.47 2.55 16.71
C MET A 63 11.91 4.03 16.73
N GLU A 64 13.22 4.30 16.85
CA GLU A 64 13.73 5.68 16.83
C GLU A 64 13.45 6.37 15.49
N VAL A 65 13.64 5.65 14.38
CA VAL A 65 13.37 6.16 13.02
C VAL A 65 11.87 6.39 12.81
N ILE A 66 11.03 5.46 13.28
CA ILE A 66 9.58 5.58 13.19
C ILE A 66 9.09 6.78 13.99
N GLU A 67 9.60 6.98 15.22
CA GLU A 67 9.25 8.15 16.04
C GLU A 67 9.67 9.44 15.35
N TYR A 68 10.90 9.52 14.81
CA TYR A 68 11.36 10.67 14.04
C TYR A 68 10.47 10.97 12.83
N TRP A 69 10.12 9.93 12.04
CA TRP A 69 9.23 10.06 10.90
C TRP A 69 7.84 10.59 11.30
N ARG A 70 7.27 10.02 12.37
CA ARG A 70 5.98 10.47 12.91
C ARG A 70 6.06 11.90 13.40
N GLU A 71 7.14 12.28 14.08
CA GLU A 71 7.28 13.63 14.59
C GLU A 71 7.42 14.65 13.45
N GLU A 72 8.23 14.37 12.43
CA GLU A 72 8.52 15.34 11.38
C GLU A 72 7.43 15.43 10.30
N TYR A 73 6.83 14.29 9.95
CA TYR A 73 5.90 14.20 8.82
C TYR A 73 4.43 14.04 9.25
N LEU A 74 4.18 13.59 10.49
CA LEU A 74 2.84 13.29 10.99
C LEU A 74 2.40 14.15 12.19
N SER A 75 3.27 15.00 12.77
CA SER A 75 2.90 15.94 13.85
C SER A 75 2.05 17.13 13.39
N GLY A 76 1.70 17.20 12.11
CA GLY A 76 0.62 18.09 11.66
C GLY A 76 -0.72 17.42 11.89
N ASP A 77 -1.34 17.70 13.05
CA ASP A 77 -2.78 17.52 13.35
C ASP A 77 -3.43 16.25 12.74
N ASP A 78 -3.62 15.22 13.57
CA ASP A 78 -4.61 14.16 13.36
C ASP A 78 -4.40 13.19 12.18
N ILE A 79 -3.55 12.17 12.38
CA ILE A 79 -3.72 10.85 11.71
C ILE A 79 -4.67 9.98 12.54
N GLY A 80 -5.76 10.60 12.97
CA GLY A 80 -6.87 9.98 13.69
C GLY A 80 -8.19 10.08 12.93
N ASP A 81 -8.24 10.82 11.83
CA ASP A 81 -9.41 10.94 10.95
C ASP A 81 -9.27 10.08 9.69
N TYR A 82 -8.94 8.79 9.85
CA TYR A 82 -9.52 7.80 8.94
C TYR A 82 -11.00 7.72 9.36
N GLU A 83 -11.81 8.71 8.93
CA GLU A 83 -13.23 8.45 8.81
C GLU A 83 -13.33 7.16 8.01
N GLU A 84 -13.93 6.16 8.64
CA GLU A 84 -14.43 4.93 8.04
C GLU A 84 -15.10 5.31 6.72
N ASP A 85 -14.34 5.31 5.61
CA ASP A 85 -14.90 5.39 4.26
C ASP A 85 -15.71 4.11 4.14
N GLU A 86 -16.97 4.21 4.57
CA GLU A 86 -18.00 3.22 4.36
C GLU A 86 -17.90 2.83 2.90
N TYR A 87 -17.38 1.62 2.66
CA TYR A 87 -17.40 0.99 1.35
C TYR A 87 -18.78 1.23 0.80
N TYR A 88 -18.88 2.02 -0.28
CA TYR A 88 -20.14 2.26 -0.97
C TYR A 88 -20.90 0.93 -1.06
N ASP A 89 -21.96 0.81 -0.26
CA ASP A 89 -22.96 -0.24 -0.45
C ASP A 89 -23.50 0.02 -1.84
N ARG A 90 -22.98 -0.73 -2.82
CA ARG A 90 -23.56 -0.77 -4.15
C ARG A 90 -24.93 -1.41 -3.95
N GLU A 91 -25.93 -0.59 -3.69
CA GLU A 91 -27.32 -0.96 -3.87
C GLU A 91 -27.49 -1.33 -5.34
N ASP A 92 -27.37 -2.62 -5.63
CA ASP A 92 -27.82 -3.26 -6.86
C ASP A 92 -29.35 -3.12 -6.95
N ASP A 93 -29.85 -1.90 -7.21
CA ASP A 93 -31.24 -1.68 -7.65
C ASP A 93 -31.30 -1.93 -9.17
N TYR A 94 -31.21 -3.20 -9.57
CA TYR A 94 -31.63 -3.62 -10.91
C TYR A 94 -33.16 -3.59 -11.00
N SER A 95 -33.75 -2.40 -10.95
CA SER A 95 -35.11 -2.17 -11.41
C SER A 95 -35.09 -1.93 -12.92
N GLU A 96 -34.76 -2.99 -13.67
CA GLU A 96 -34.86 -2.98 -15.14
C GLU A 96 -36.13 -3.71 -15.58
N LYS A 97 -37.28 -3.06 -15.39
CA LYS A 97 -38.51 -3.39 -16.10
C LYS A 97 -38.40 -2.89 -17.55
N PHE A 98 -37.83 -3.70 -18.43
CA PHE A 98 -38.09 -3.57 -19.86
C PHE A 98 -39.21 -4.53 -20.26
N ASP A 99 -40.44 -4.00 -20.23
CA ASP A 99 -41.56 -4.50 -21.03
C ASP A 99 -41.46 -3.83 -22.41
N ASN A 100 -41.07 -4.60 -23.44
CA ASN A 100 -41.29 -4.27 -24.86
C ASN A 100 -41.04 -5.56 -25.68
N GLU A 101 -42.06 -6.39 -25.83
CA GLU A 101 -42.96 -6.40 -27.00
C GLU A 101 -42.27 -6.97 -28.26
N ASP A 102 -42.42 -8.29 -28.41
CA ASP A 102 -42.44 -9.07 -29.66
C ASP A 102 -42.74 -8.23 -30.92
N TYR A 103 -41.77 -7.96 -31.80
CA TYR A 103 -42.06 -7.63 -33.21
C TYR A 103 -40.88 -8.00 -34.16
N TYR A 104 -41.07 -9.14 -34.85
CA TYR A 104 -40.66 -9.56 -36.22
C TYR A 104 -39.18 -9.72 -36.62
N GLU A 105 -38.80 -10.99 -36.77
CA GLU A 105 -38.43 -11.68 -38.04
C GLU A 105 -37.83 -10.80 -39.17
N ASP A 106 -36.53 -10.98 -39.43
CA ASP A 106 -35.97 -10.93 -40.78
C ASP A 106 -34.87 -12.00 -40.89
N GLU A 107 -35.07 -12.90 -41.86
CA GLU A 107 -34.19 -14.01 -42.25
C GLU A 107 -32.80 -13.51 -42.68
N GLU A 108 -31.73 -14.07 -42.12
CA GLU A 108 -30.51 -14.29 -42.92
C GLU A 108 -29.95 -15.70 -42.68
N GLU A 109 -30.30 -16.54 -43.64
CA GLU A 109 -29.75 -17.85 -43.96
C GLU A 109 -28.25 -17.72 -44.31
N TYR A 110 -27.37 -18.39 -43.56
CA TYR A 110 -25.99 -18.64 -44.00
C TYR A 110 -25.59 -20.10 -43.75
N TYR A 111 -25.42 -20.80 -44.88
CA TYR A 111 -24.78 -22.10 -45.17
C TYR A 111 -25.60 -23.39 -45.14
#